data_AF-A0A7S2X6L4-F1
#
_entry.id   AF-A0A7S2X6L4-F1
#
_cell.length_a   1.000
_cell.length_b   1.000
_cell.length_c   1.000
_cell.angle_alpha   90.00
_cell.angle_beta   90.00
_cell.angle_gamma   90.00
#
_symmetry.space_group_name_H-M   'P 1'
#
loop_
_entity.id
_entity.type
_entity.pdbx_description
1 polymer ?
#
loop_
_entity_poly.entity_id
_entity_poly.type
_entity_poly.pdbx_seq_one_letter_code
_entity_poly.pdbx_strand_id
1 'polypeptide(L)'
;VAKQMVGIMMFIYVRQDIAGMISNKDTCTVGTGKAGAGNKGAVVARFQLFGNNTMCFVNSHLAAHKENVENRNADYRRIMDKARFSTVKSGQKIEDHDVLFWIGDLNYRLNFSDEDLGKVYEHIEDKNWHVLLEQDQLKTERIKGEVFEHFREGDIDFQPTFKYTPETNQYATGDGKNRMPAWCDRVLWRAQNHVEVRQRWYRSEMSLKASDHKPVVSYFDVTMRVTDPDKQATVFERLRAKLRAEMGASSAS
;
A
#
# COMPACT_ATOMS: atom_id res chain seq x y z
N VAL A 1 -3.63 -3.22 15.98
CA VAL A 1 -4.72 -3.79 15.14
C VAL A 1 -4.27 -5.13 14.60
N ALA A 2 -5.11 -6.16 14.61
CA ALA A 2 -4.85 -7.46 13.97
C ALA A 2 -6.09 -7.88 13.17
N LYS A 3 -5.92 -8.24 11.89
CA LYS A 3 -7.02 -8.68 11.02
C LYS A 3 -6.51 -9.70 10.00
N GLN A 4 -7.35 -10.68 9.69
CA GLN A 4 -7.03 -11.81 8.82
C GLN A 4 -8.13 -12.06 7.78
N MET A 5 -7.72 -12.46 6.58
CA MET A 5 -8.56 -13.05 5.54
C MET A 5 -7.82 -14.24 4.93
N VAL A 6 -8.28 -15.47 5.22
CA VAL A 6 -7.59 -16.71 4.82
C VAL A 6 -6.11 -16.67 5.25
N GLY A 7 -5.15 -16.61 4.32
CA GLY A 7 -3.71 -16.51 4.60
C GLY A 7 -3.17 -15.07 4.65
N ILE A 8 -4.00 -14.06 4.40
CA ILE A 8 -3.60 -12.65 4.41
C ILE A 8 -3.81 -12.11 5.81
N MET A 9 -2.74 -11.61 6.44
CA MET A 9 -2.78 -11.07 7.79
C MET A 9 -2.17 -9.67 7.81
N MET A 10 -2.73 -8.78 8.63
CA MET A 10 -2.16 -7.47 8.89
C MET A 10 -2.10 -7.19 10.38
N PHE A 11 -0.90 -6.80 10.83
CA PHE A 11 -0.62 -6.36 12.18
C PHE A 11 -0.11 -4.92 12.15
N ILE A 12 -0.72 -4.06 12.95
CA ILE A 12 -0.28 -2.68 13.14
C ILE A 12 0.07 -2.50 14.61
N TYR A 13 1.35 -2.22 14.85
CA TYR A 13 1.93 -1.91 16.15
C TYR A 13 2.20 -0.42 16.24
N VAL A 14 2.07 0.11 17.45
CA VAL A 14 2.17 1.55 17.73
C VAL A 14 2.96 1.72 19.01
N ARG A 15 3.86 2.71 19.04
CA ARG A 15 4.59 3.04 20.27
C ARG A 15 3.63 3.51 21.37
N GLN A 16 3.93 3.15 22.61
CA GLN A 16 3.05 3.41 23.75
C GLN A 16 2.76 4.91 23.97
N ASP A 17 3.74 5.78 23.69
CA ASP A 17 3.66 7.22 23.89
C ASP A 17 2.68 7.94 22.94
N ILE A 18 2.40 7.35 21.77
CA ILE A 18 1.40 7.89 20.81
C ILE A 18 0.12 7.07 20.76
N ALA A 19 0.02 5.96 21.50
CA ALA A 19 -1.12 5.05 21.45
C ALA A 19 -2.45 5.73 21.83
N GLY A 20 -2.41 6.68 22.78
CA GLY A 20 -3.57 7.49 23.19
C GLY A 20 -4.04 8.49 22.14
N MET A 21 -3.23 8.77 21.11
CA MET A 21 -3.56 9.70 20.04
C MET A 21 -4.26 9.02 18.85
N ILE A 22 -4.49 7.70 18.93
CA ILE A 22 -5.18 6.93 17.90
C ILE A 22 -6.65 6.75 18.25
N SER A 23 -7.53 7.16 17.34
CA SER A 23 -8.98 7.05 17.45
C SER A 23 -9.60 6.45 16.18
N ASN A 24 -10.92 6.19 16.21
CA ASN A 24 -11.71 5.79 15.04
C ASN A 24 -11.08 4.66 14.21
N LYS A 25 -10.67 3.60 14.90
CA LYS A 25 -10.02 2.41 14.34
C LYS A 25 -11.07 1.55 13.66
N ASP A 26 -10.79 1.09 12.45
CA ASP A 26 -11.66 0.16 11.74
C ASP A 26 -10.87 -0.79 10.84
N THR A 27 -11.46 -1.93 10.53
CA THR A 27 -10.89 -2.92 9.63
C THR A 27 -11.96 -3.57 8.77
N CYS A 28 -11.61 -3.89 7.53
CA CYS A 28 -12.47 -4.69 6.66
C CYS A 28 -11.63 -5.66 5.82
N THR A 29 -12.31 -6.53 5.09
CA THR A 29 -11.70 -7.51 4.19
C THR A 29 -12.46 -7.54 2.89
N VAL A 30 -11.76 -7.67 1.77
CA VAL A 30 -12.36 -7.79 0.44
C VAL A 30 -11.83 -9.02 -0.25
N GLY A 31 -12.70 -9.99 -0.55
CA GLY A 31 -12.34 -11.16 -1.35
C GLY A 31 -12.45 -10.90 -2.84
N THR A 32 -11.46 -11.36 -3.60
CA THR A 32 -11.36 -11.14 -5.06
C THR A 32 -11.41 -12.42 -5.90
N GLY A 33 -11.48 -13.60 -5.26
CA GLY A 33 -11.69 -14.87 -5.97
C GLY A 33 -13.05 -14.98 -6.67
N LYS A 34 -13.32 -16.11 -7.35
CA LYS A 34 -14.58 -16.34 -8.07
C LYS A 34 -15.79 -16.05 -7.16
N ALA A 35 -16.71 -15.19 -7.63
CA ALA A 35 -17.87 -14.70 -6.87
C ALA A 35 -17.53 -13.97 -5.53
N GLY A 36 -16.31 -13.48 -5.36
CA GLY A 36 -15.84 -12.88 -4.10
C GLY A 36 -15.37 -13.89 -3.05
N ALA A 37 -15.38 -15.18 -3.38
CA ALA A 37 -14.88 -16.27 -2.54
C ALA A 37 -13.52 -16.75 -3.06
N GLY A 38 -12.52 -16.83 -2.17
CA GLY A 38 -11.19 -17.33 -2.51
C GLY A 38 -10.12 -16.94 -1.50
N ASN A 39 -8.90 -17.40 -1.73
CA ASN A 39 -7.71 -17.09 -0.93
C ASN A 39 -6.99 -15.79 -1.38
N LYS A 40 -7.57 -15.06 -2.34
CA LYS A 40 -7.08 -13.78 -2.87
C LYS A 40 -8.00 -12.65 -2.43
N GLY A 41 -7.41 -11.48 -2.22
CA GLY A 41 -8.13 -10.33 -1.71
C GLY A 41 -7.25 -9.38 -0.94
N ALA A 42 -7.85 -8.64 -0.01
CA ALA A 42 -7.15 -7.73 0.86
C ALA A 42 -7.74 -7.68 2.27
N VAL A 43 -6.84 -7.40 3.22
CA VAL A 43 -7.18 -6.90 4.54
C VAL A 43 -6.91 -5.40 4.55
N VAL A 44 -7.86 -4.62 5.05
CA VAL A 44 -7.75 -3.16 5.13
C VAL A 44 -7.91 -2.72 6.57
N ALA A 45 -7.07 -1.80 7.03
CA ALA A 45 -7.13 -1.23 8.36
C ALA A 45 -6.95 0.28 8.28
N ARG A 46 -7.74 1.01 9.06
CA ARG A 46 -7.67 2.47 9.11
C ARG A 46 -7.81 2.97 10.53
N PHE A 47 -7.31 4.18 10.77
CA PHE A 47 -7.48 4.89 12.03
C PHE A 47 -7.24 6.38 11.83
N GLN A 48 -7.65 7.16 12.82
CA GLN A 48 -7.23 8.55 12.96
C GLN A 48 -6.02 8.66 13.87
N LEU A 49 -5.14 9.62 13.58
CA LEU A 49 -3.92 9.90 14.33
C LEU A 49 -3.73 11.42 14.46
N PHE A 50 -3.31 11.87 15.65
CA PHE A 50 -3.06 13.29 15.95
C PHE A 50 -4.26 14.20 15.59
N GLY A 51 -5.44 13.84 16.07
CA GLY A 51 -6.68 14.55 15.78
C GLY A 51 -7.41 13.95 14.57
N ASN A 52 -7.61 14.75 13.53
CA ASN A 52 -8.44 14.36 12.39
C ASN A 52 -7.68 13.71 11.23
N ASN A 53 -6.35 13.61 11.31
CA ASN A 53 -5.59 12.99 10.22
C ASN A 53 -5.94 11.50 10.11
N THR A 54 -6.08 11.02 8.89
CA THR A 54 -6.55 9.67 8.60
C THR A 54 -5.47 8.84 7.92
N MET A 55 -5.21 7.66 8.48
CA MET A 55 -4.30 6.67 7.90
C MET A 55 -5.07 5.43 7.49
N CYS A 56 -4.75 4.87 6.33
CA CYS A 56 -5.29 3.60 5.88
C CYS A 56 -4.19 2.72 5.27
N PHE A 57 -4.24 1.44 5.61
CA PHE A 57 -3.29 0.41 5.25
C PHE A 57 -4.05 -0.71 4.56
N VAL A 58 -3.58 -1.10 3.38
CA VAL A 58 -4.12 -2.21 2.60
C VAL A 58 -3.03 -3.26 2.47
N ASN A 59 -3.28 -4.48 2.93
CA ASN A 59 -2.43 -5.65 2.62
C ASN A 59 -3.20 -6.57 1.68
N SER A 60 -2.70 -6.77 0.46
CA SER A 60 -3.37 -7.58 -0.55
C SER A 60 -2.53 -8.75 -1.06
N HIS A 61 -3.21 -9.81 -1.46
CA HIS A 61 -2.64 -10.91 -2.23
C HIS A 61 -3.49 -11.07 -3.49
N LEU A 62 -2.96 -10.63 -4.63
CA LEU A 62 -3.70 -10.55 -5.90
C LEU A 62 -3.53 -11.81 -6.77
N ALA A 63 -4.31 -11.92 -7.84
CA ALA A 63 -4.27 -13.04 -8.79
C ALA A 63 -2.84 -13.42 -9.22
N ALA A 64 -2.49 -14.70 -9.05
CA ALA A 64 -1.17 -15.25 -9.38
C ALA A 64 -1.03 -15.57 -10.88
N HIS A 65 0.18 -15.94 -11.29
CA HIS A 65 0.58 -16.31 -12.67
C HIS A 65 0.76 -15.12 -13.62
N LYS A 66 1.72 -15.25 -14.54
CA LYS A 66 2.19 -14.15 -15.40
C LYS A 66 1.08 -13.61 -16.30
N GLU A 67 0.23 -14.49 -16.80
CA GLU A 67 -0.82 -14.23 -17.80
C GLU A 67 -2.01 -13.44 -17.21
N ASN A 68 -2.15 -13.43 -15.88
CA ASN A 68 -3.32 -12.90 -15.17
C ASN A 68 -3.23 -11.40 -14.85
N VAL A 69 -2.62 -10.58 -15.72
CA VAL A 69 -2.46 -9.13 -15.50
C VAL A 69 -3.82 -8.45 -15.31
N GLU A 70 -4.77 -8.70 -16.21
CA GLU A 70 -6.11 -8.11 -16.12
C GLU A 70 -6.88 -8.56 -14.87
N ASN A 71 -6.65 -9.80 -14.42
CA ASN A 71 -7.24 -10.29 -13.17
C ASN A 71 -6.68 -9.53 -11.97
N ARG A 72 -5.36 -9.23 -11.93
CA ARG A 72 -4.77 -8.37 -10.88
C ARG A 72 -5.32 -6.95 -10.92
N ASN A 73 -5.45 -6.37 -12.11
CA ASN A 73 -6.05 -5.05 -12.29
C ASN A 73 -7.50 -5.01 -11.79
N ALA A 74 -8.28 -6.05 -12.10
CA ALA A 74 -9.64 -6.22 -11.61
C ALA A 74 -9.71 -6.43 -10.09
N ASP A 75 -8.79 -7.20 -9.51
CA ASP A 75 -8.67 -7.39 -8.06
C ASP A 75 -8.42 -6.04 -7.36
N TYR A 76 -7.47 -5.23 -7.86
CA TYR A 76 -7.20 -3.87 -7.36
C TYR A 76 -8.46 -2.99 -7.40
N ARG A 77 -9.11 -2.91 -8.57
CA ARG A 77 -10.34 -2.11 -8.75
C ARG A 77 -11.45 -2.57 -7.80
N ARG A 78 -11.60 -3.88 -7.60
CA ARG A 78 -12.58 -4.45 -6.68
C ARG A 78 -12.28 -4.09 -5.22
N ILE A 79 -11.01 -4.13 -4.81
CA ILE A 79 -10.62 -3.75 -3.43
C ILE A 79 -10.94 -2.28 -3.18
N MET A 80 -10.58 -1.39 -4.11
CA MET A 80 -10.93 0.03 -4.07
C MET A 80 -12.46 0.23 -3.99
N ASP A 81 -13.22 -0.44 -4.85
CA ASP A 81 -14.68 -0.30 -4.91
C ASP A 81 -15.41 -0.91 -3.72
N LYS A 82 -14.94 -2.03 -3.14
CA LYS A 82 -15.73 -2.80 -2.15
C LYS A 82 -15.29 -2.62 -0.70
N ALA A 83 -14.10 -2.08 -0.43
CA ALA A 83 -13.68 -1.82 0.94
C ALA A 83 -14.62 -0.80 1.60
N ARG A 84 -15.25 -1.18 2.71
CA ARG A 84 -16.16 -0.32 3.48
C ARG A 84 -15.84 -0.42 4.97
N PHE A 85 -15.97 0.72 5.64
CA PHE A 85 -15.72 0.88 7.07
C PHE A 85 -17.05 1.12 7.78
N SER A 86 -17.20 0.50 8.94
CA SER A 86 -18.38 0.55 9.81
C SER A 86 -18.39 1.74 10.77
N THR A 87 -17.22 2.28 11.15
CA THR A 87 -17.11 3.28 12.22
C THR A 87 -17.09 4.73 11.74
N VAL A 88 -17.31 4.98 10.45
CA VAL A 88 -17.21 6.31 9.82
C VAL A 88 -18.54 6.67 9.16
N LYS A 89 -18.81 7.98 9.01
CA LYS A 89 -20.00 8.48 8.29
C LYS A 89 -20.14 7.70 6.97
N SER A 90 -21.35 7.27 6.65
CA SER A 90 -21.62 6.30 5.58
C SER A 90 -20.87 6.67 4.30
N GLY A 91 -19.97 5.79 3.86
CA GLY A 91 -19.38 5.86 2.54
C GLY A 91 -17.92 6.31 2.44
N GLN A 92 -17.18 6.56 3.54
CA GLN A 92 -15.73 6.78 3.41
C GLN A 92 -15.06 5.55 2.77
N LYS A 93 -14.31 5.78 1.69
CA LYS A 93 -13.58 4.77 0.92
C LYS A 93 -12.08 4.81 1.23
N ILE A 94 -11.32 3.91 0.61
CA ILE A 94 -9.86 3.88 0.73
C ILE A 94 -9.31 5.24 0.29
N GLU A 95 -9.70 5.73 -0.88
CA GLU A 95 -9.23 6.99 -1.48
C GLU A 95 -9.59 8.27 -0.72
N ASP A 96 -10.35 8.20 0.37
CA ASP A 96 -10.70 9.38 1.16
C ASP A 96 -9.73 9.65 2.32
N HIS A 97 -8.71 8.81 2.52
CA HIS A 97 -7.75 8.98 3.62
C HIS A 97 -6.58 9.89 3.24
N ASP A 98 -6.04 10.58 4.24
CA ASP A 98 -4.92 11.52 4.08
C ASP A 98 -3.63 10.80 3.70
N VAL A 99 -3.40 9.62 4.26
CA VAL A 99 -2.26 8.75 3.96
C VAL A 99 -2.71 7.33 3.72
N LEU A 100 -2.28 6.78 2.60
CA LEU A 100 -2.50 5.41 2.18
C LEU A 100 -1.18 4.69 2.03
N PHE A 101 -1.09 3.51 2.63
CA PHE A 101 -0.06 2.52 2.32
C PHE A 101 -0.73 1.28 1.74
N TRP A 102 -0.27 0.85 0.57
CA TRP A 102 -0.70 -0.39 -0.06
C TRP A 102 0.48 -1.33 -0.16
N ILE A 103 0.36 -2.49 0.47
CA ILE A 103 1.42 -3.48 0.58
C ILE A 103 0.91 -4.87 0.17
N GLY A 104 1.85 -5.78 -0.07
CA GLY A 104 1.59 -7.22 -0.14
C GLY A 104 2.13 -7.88 -1.39
N ASP A 105 1.72 -9.12 -1.61
CA ASP A 105 2.02 -9.90 -2.81
C ASP A 105 1.04 -9.49 -3.93
N LEU A 106 1.45 -8.47 -4.68
CA LEU A 106 0.68 -7.96 -5.81
C LEU A 106 0.78 -8.87 -7.03
N ASN A 107 1.70 -9.85 -7.02
CA ASN A 107 1.83 -10.91 -8.02
C ASN A 107 2.09 -10.46 -9.48
N TYR A 108 2.36 -9.18 -9.74
CA TYR A 108 2.83 -8.72 -11.04
C TYR A 108 4.21 -9.33 -11.35
N ARG A 109 4.43 -9.68 -12.62
CA ARG A 109 5.59 -10.45 -13.09
C ARG A 109 6.40 -9.65 -14.11
N LEU A 110 7.52 -10.22 -14.54
CA LEU A 110 8.26 -9.70 -15.69
C LEU A 110 7.67 -10.23 -17.01
N ASN A 111 7.66 -9.38 -18.03
CA ASN A 111 7.13 -9.66 -19.37
C ASN A 111 8.16 -10.24 -20.36
N PHE A 112 9.24 -10.87 -19.90
CA PHE A 112 10.16 -11.60 -20.77
C PHE A 112 9.56 -12.93 -21.27
N SER A 113 10.09 -13.51 -22.34
CA SER A 113 9.73 -14.88 -22.74
C SER A 113 10.49 -15.91 -21.88
N ASP A 114 10.08 -17.19 -21.91
CA ASP A 114 10.83 -18.24 -21.21
C ASP A 114 12.21 -18.47 -21.84
N GLU A 115 12.38 -18.15 -23.12
CA GLU A 115 13.66 -18.20 -23.84
C GLU A 115 14.65 -17.14 -23.34
N ASP A 116 14.16 -16.03 -22.80
CA ASP A 116 14.98 -14.95 -22.25
C ASP A 116 15.43 -15.22 -20.80
N LEU A 117 15.06 -16.34 -20.19
CA LEU A 117 15.34 -16.62 -18.78
C LEU A 117 16.84 -16.55 -18.44
N GLY A 118 17.71 -17.01 -19.35
CA GLY A 118 19.16 -16.88 -19.19
C GLY A 118 19.61 -15.42 -19.06
N LYS A 119 19.13 -14.55 -19.96
CA LYS A 119 19.42 -13.10 -19.94
C LYS A 119 18.89 -12.43 -18.67
N VAL A 120 17.72 -12.87 -18.19
CA VAL A 120 17.16 -12.37 -16.94
C VAL A 120 18.12 -12.69 -15.78
N TYR A 121 18.68 -13.90 -15.72
CA TYR A 121 19.67 -14.25 -14.71
C TYR A 121 20.97 -13.46 -14.87
N GLU A 122 21.47 -13.24 -16.08
CA GLU A 122 22.64 -12.38 -16.34
C GLU A 122 22.41 -10.96 -15.80
N HIS A 123 21.26 -10.34 -16.10
CA HIS A 123 20.91 -9.03 -15.55
C HIS A 123 20.78 -9.05 -14.02
N ILE A 124 20.33 -10.16 -13.42
CA ILE A 124 20.27 -10.29 -11.96
C ILE A 124 21.67 -10.35 -11.35
N GLU A 125 22.58 -11.12 -11.94
CA GLU A 125 23.97 -11.25 -11.48
C GLU A 125 24.71 -9.91 -11.57
N ASP A 126 24.51 -9.18 -12.67
CA ASP A 126 25.07 -7.86 -12.91
C ASP A 126 24.36 -6.73 -12.14
N LYS A 127 23.24 -7.03 -11.46
CA LYS A 127 22.38 -6.07 -10.76
C LYS A 127 21.81 -4.97 -11.67
N ASN A 128 21.57 -5.32 -12.93
CA ASN A 128 20.97 -4.46 -13.95
C ASN A 128 19.44 -4.35 -13.75
N TRP A 129 19.01 -3.90 -12.57
CA TRP A 129 17.59 -3.85 -12.18
C TRP A 129 16.75 -2.98 -13.10
N HIS A 130 17.32 -1.88 -13.61
CA HIS A 130 16.57 -0.98 -14.49
C HIS A 130 16.05 -1.69 -15.74
N VAL A 131 16.86 -2.58 -16.35
CA VAL A 131 16.50 -3.32 -17.57
C VAL A 131 15.33 -4.24 -17.29
N LEU A 132 15.37 -4.94 -16.16
CA LEU A 132 14.30 -5.85 -15.77
C LEU A 132 13.02 -5.09 -15.41
N LEU A 133 13.16 -3.94 -14.74
CA LEU A 133 12.03 -3.11 -14.33
C LEU A 133 11.31 -2.44 -15.51
N GLU A 134 11.96 -2.27 -16.66
CA GLU A 134 11.28 -1.87 -17.91
C GLU A 134 10.25 -2.91 -18.37
N GLN A 135 10.43 -4.18 -17.97
CA GLN A 135 9.51 -5.28 -18.25
C GLN A 135 8.61 -5.65 -17.05
N ASP A 136 8.61 -4.86 -15.97
CA ASP A 136 7.76 -5.09 -14.81
C ASP A 136 6.30 -4.72 -15.12
N GLN A 137 5.40 -5.71 -15.05
CA GLN A 137 3.99 -5.52 -15.37
C GLN A 137 3.34 -4.44 -14.49
N LEU A 138 3.67 -4.33 -13.19
CA LEU A 138 3.07 -3.31 -12.33
C LEU A 138 3.46 -1.90 -12.80
N LYS A 139 4.73 -1.68 -13.14
CA LYS A 139 5.18 -0.41 -13.73
C LYS A 139 4.45 -0.11 -15.03
N THR A 140 4.33 -1.09 -15.94
CA THR A 140 3.61 -0.92 -17.21
C THR A 140 2.15 -0.52 -16.97
N GLU A 141 1.42 -1.24 -16.12
CA GLU A 141 0.00 -0.99 -15.86
C GLU A 141 -0.24 0.34 -15.12
N ARG A 142 0.69 0.77 -14.26
CA ARG A 142 0.67 2.11 -13.63
C ARG A 142 0.88 3.23 -14.64
N ILE A 143 1.79 3.06 -15.60
CA ILE A 143 2.03 4.03 -16.67
C ILE A 143 0.80 4.17 -17.56
N LYS A 144 0.10 3.06 -17.85
CA LYS A 144 -1.17 3.08 -18.59
C LYS A 144 -2.33 3.74 -17.82
N GLY A 145 -2.20 3.91 -16.50
CA GLY A 145 -3.26 4.44 -15.65
C GLY A 145 -4.32 3.40 -15.25
N GLU A 146 -4.08 2.11 -15.48
CA GLU A 146 -5.05 1.04 -15.20
C GLU A 146 -5.17 0.72 -13.70
N VAL A 147 -4.08 0.95 -12.95
CA VAL A 147 -3.97 0.62 -11.53
C VAL A 147 -3.11 1.63 -10.77
N PHE A 148 -3.36 1.74 -9.47
CA PHE A 148 -2.56 2.53 -8.53
C PHE A 148 -2.30 3.98 -8.99
N GLU A 149 -3.31 4.60 -9.60
CA GLU A 149 -3.24 6.00 -10.01
C GLU A 149 -2.94 6.90 -8.80
N HIS A 150 -2.02 7.86 -9.00
CA HIS A 150 -1.50 8.77 -7.97
C HIS A 150 -0.73 8.12 -6.82
N PHE A 151 -0.64 6.78 -6.74
CA PHE A 151 0.30 6.14 -5.83
C PHE A 151 1.73 6.33 -6.32
N ARG A 152 2.63 6.44 -5.34
CA ARG A 152 4.08 6.45 -5.51
C ARG A 152 4.64 5.11 -5.06
N GLU A 153 5.76 4.74 -5.64
CA GLU A 153 6.58 3.61 -5.23
C GLU A 153 8.04 4.08 -5.26
N GLY A 154 8.85 3.59 -4.33
CA GLY A 154 10.27 3.89 -4.28
C GLY A 154 11.03 3.24 -5.41
N ASP A 155 12.24 3.73 -5.63
CA ASP A 155 13.17 3.05 -6.52
C ASP A 155 13.47 1.66 -5.97
N ILE A 156 13.30 0.65 -6.85
CA ILE A 156 13.61 -0.74 -6.55
C ILE A 156 15.07 -0.94 -6.93
N ASP A 157 15.92 -1.00 -5.91
CA ASP A 157 17.37 -1.23 -6.05
C ASP A 157 17.80 -2.56 -5.37
N PHE A 158 16.89 -3.54 -5.43
CA PHE A 158 17.08 -4.88 -4.87
C PHE A 158 16.56 -5.93 -5.85
N GLN A 159 17.14 -7.13 -5.78
CA GLN A 159 16.81 -8.27 -6.65
C GLN A 159 15.34 -8.72 -6.53
N PRO A 160 14.78 -9.37 -7.57
CA PRO A 160 13.44 -9.94 -7.52
C PRO A 160 13.19 -10.83 -6.29
N THR A 161 12.01 -10.70 -5.69
CA THR A 161 11.69 -11.32 -4.39
C THR A 161 11.05 -12.69 -4.51
N PHE A 162 10.75 -13.13 -5.72
CA PHE A 162 10.16 -14.42 -6.06
C PHE A 162 10.86 -14.97 -7.32
N LYS A 163 11.03 -16.29 -7.54
CA LYS A 163 10.72 -17.44 -6.67
C LYS A 163 12.00 -18.13 -6.21
N TYR A 164 12.18 -18.28 -4.92
CA TYR A 164 13.33 -18.95 -4.31
C TYR A 164 13.03 -20.40 -3.95
N THR A 165 14.08 -21.21 -3.86
CA THR A 165 14.01 -22.48 -3.13
C THR A 165 14.03 -22.17 -1.63
N PRO A 166 13.02 -22.60 -0.84
CA PRO A 166 13.01 -22.40 0.61
C PRO A 166 14.30 -22.87 1.29
N GLU A 167 14.64 -22.22 2.40
CA GLU A 167 15.89 -22.37 3.15
C GLU A 167 17.17 -21.90 2.41
N THR A 168 17.03 -21.36 1.19
CA THR A 168 18.15 -20.86 0.38
C THR A 168 17.92 -19.42 -0.09
N ASN A 169 18.96 -18.85 -0.71
CA ASN A 169 18.88 -17.62 -1.51
C ASN A 169 19.07 -17.91 -3.00
N GLN A 170 18.81 -19.14 -3.42
CA GLN A 170 18.87 -19.56 -4.82
C GLN A 170 17.47 -19.48 -5.42
N TYR A 171 17.36 -18.91 -6.62
CA TYR A 171 16.12 -18.98 -7.38
C TYR A 171 15.81 -20.44 -7.75
N ALA A 172 14.53 -20.80 -7.73
CA ALA A 172 14.09 -22.16 -8.02
C ALA A 172 14.22 -22.44 -9.53
N THR A 173 15.16 -23.30 -9.91
CA THR A 173 15.51 -23.63 -11.31
C THR A 173 15.26 -25.11 -11.72
N GLY A 174 14.75 -25.95 -10.81
CA GLY A 174 14.94 -27.41 -10.88
C GLY A 174 13.71 -28.29 -11.09
N ASP A 175 12.49 -27.76 -11.08
CA ASP A 175 11.26 -28.54 -10.88
C ASP A 175 10.27 -28.51 -12.07
N GLY A 176 10.77 -28.28 -13.30
CA GLY A 176 9.96 -28.27 -14.53
C GLY A 176 8.92 -27.14 -14.57
N LYS A 177 9.02 -26.20 -13.63
CA LYS A 177 8.21 -24.99 -13.50
C LYS A 177 9.15 -23.81 -13.23
N ASN A 178 10.10 -23.58 -14.14
CA ASN A 178 10.97 -22.40 -14.10
C ASN A 178 10.09 -21.15 -14.13
N ARG A 179 9.84 -20.60 -12.95
CA ARG A 179 9.14 -19.34 -12.83
C ARG A 179 10.18 -18.25 -12.87
N MET A 180 10.07 -17.45 -13.92
CA MET A 180 10.80 -16.19 -14.04
C MET A 180 10.83 -15.43 -12.72
N PRO A 181 12.01 -14.99 -12.26
CA PRO A 181 12.11 -14.11 -11.12
C PRO A 181 11.24 -12.86 -11.30
N ALA A 182 10.61 -12.39 -10.22
CA ALA A 182 9.73 -11.22 -10.25
C ALA A 182 9.69 -10.45 -8.92
N TRP A 183 9.37 -9.15 -9.00
CA TRP A 183 9.00 -8.32 -7.85
C TRP A 183 7.49 -8.42 -7.61
N CYS A 184 7.09 -9.56 -7.03
CA CYS A 184 5.71 -9.80 -6.64
C CYS A 184 5.31 -8.95 -5.42
N ASP A 185 6.25 -8.74 -4.49
CA ASP A 185 6.02 -8.14 -3.19
C ASP A 185 6.35 -6.64 -3.24
N ARG A 186 5.35 -5.77 -2.97
CA ARG A 186 5.47 -4.33 -3.23
C ARG A 186 4.97 -3.47 -2.08
N VAL A 187 5.49 -2.25 -1.98
CA VAL A 187 5.05 -1.21 -1.05
C VAL A 187 4.84 0.09 -1.81
N LEU A 188 3.58 0.51 -1.92
CA LEU A 188 3.18 1.76 -2.56
C LEU A 188 2.52 2.67 -1.52
N TRP A 189 2.53 3.98 -1.78
CA TRP A 189 1.83 4.94 -0.91
C TRP A 189 1.18 6.06 -1.71
N ARG A 190 0.17 6.69 -1.11
CA ARG A 190 -0.44 7.91 -1.60
C ARG A 190 -0.67 8.86 -0.42
N ALA A 191 -0.49 10.14 -0.63
CA ALA A 191 -0.75 11.16 0.38
C ALA A 191 -1.49 12.34 -0.21
N GLN A 192 -2.35 12.97 0.58
CA GLN A 192 -2.98 14.26 0.24
C GLN A 192 -1.94 15.38 0.30
N ASN A 193 -2.20 16.48 -0.42
CA ASN A 193 -1.24 17.59 -0.58
C ASN A 193 -0.77 18.25 0.73
N HIS A 194 -1.54 18.11 1.82
CA HIS A 194 -1.21 18.71 3.11
C HIS A 194 -0.36 17.79 4.02
N VAL A 195 -0.02 16.58 3.54
CA VAL A 195 0.84 15.61 4.22
C VAL A 195 2.11 15.38 3.41
N GLU A 196 3.26 15.46 4.07
CA GLU A 196 4.54 15.10 3.46
C GLU A 196 4.90 13.65 3.81
N VAL A 197 5.19 12.85 2.79
CA VAL A 197 5.66 11.46 2.97
C VAL A 197 6.99 11.30 2.25
N ARG A 198 8.03 10.95 3.01
CA ARG A 198 9.36 10.67 2.51
C ARG A 198 9.75 9.23 2.79
N GLN A 199 9.86 8.42 1.75
CA GLN A 199 10.47 7.09 1.87
C GLN A 199 11.98 7.26 2.04
N ARG A 200 12.57 6.58 3.03
CA ARG A 200 14.01 6.66 3.31
C ARG A 200 14.77 5.49 2.73
N TRP A 201 14.17 4.31 2.77
CA TRP A 201 14.73 3.10 2.18
C TRP A 201 13.63 2.10 1.86
N TYR A 202 13.91 1.26 0.86
CA TYR A 202 13.03 0.23 0.33
C TYR A 202 13.90 -0.96 -0.09
N ARG A 203 13.72 -2.12 0.55
CA ARG A 203 14.63 -3.26 0.39
C ARG A 203 13.94 -4.60 0.59
N SER A 204 14.56 -5.67 0.08
CA SER A 204 14.25 -7.05 0.44
C SER A 204 15.17 -7.53 1.58
N GLU A 205 14.67 -8.44 2.41
CA GLU A 205 15.42 -9.05 3.53
C GLU A 205 15.87 -10.47 3.16
N MET A 206 17.15 -10.60 2.83
CA MET A 206 17.74 -11.85 2.33
C MET A 206 18.24 -12.79 3.43
N SER A 207 18.29 -12.33 4.69
CA SER A 207 18.61 -13.21 5.81
C SER A 207 17.46 -14.18 6.13
N LEU A 208 16.23 -13.84 5.76
CA LEU A 208 15.04 -14.66 5.98
C LEU A 208 14.79 -15.59 4.79
N LYS A 209 14.80 -16.90 5.03
CA LYS A 209 14.82 -17.92 3.96
C LYS A 209 13.68 -18.93 4.01
N ALA A 210 12.80 -18.84 5.00
CA ALA A 210 11.74 -19.82 5.23
C ALA A 210 10.70 -19.94 4.09
N SER A 211 10.64 -18.97 3.19
CA SER A 211 9.65 -18.89 2.11
C SER A 211 10.33 -18.87 0.74
N ASP A 212 9.56 -19.22 -0.30
CA ASP A 212 9.93 -18.98 -1.70
C ASP A 212 9.81 -17.50 -2.11
N HIS A 213 9.33 -16.66 -1.20
CA HIS A 213 9.41 -15.19 -1.28
C HIS A 213 10.41 -14.60 -0.27
N LYS A 214 10.96 -13.44 -0.60
CA LYS A 214 11.80 -12.64 0.31
C LYS A 214 10.99 -11.47 0.87
N PRO A 215 10.96 -11.28 2.22
CA PRO A 215 10.23 -10.17 2.81
C PRO A 215 10.69 -8.83 2.26
N VAL A 216 9.75 -7.92 2.03
CA VAL A 216 10.00 -6.55 1.59
C VAL A 216 9.71 -5.59 2.73
N VAL A 217 10.62 -4.65 2.94
CA VAL A 217 10.56 -3.70 4.05
C VAL A 217 10.81 -2.29 3.52
N SER A 218 10.05 -1.34 4.03
CA SER A 218 10.19 0.07 3.70
C SER A 218 10.03 0.94 4.94
N TYR A 219 10.77 2.03 5.00
CA TYR A 219 10.68 3.02 6.08
C TYR A 219 10.32 4.38 5.52
N PHE A 220 9.42 5.05 6.23
CA PHE A 220 8.86 6.34 5.83
C PHE A 220 8.92 7.32 7.01
N ASP A 221 9.32 8.55 6.69
CA ASP A 221 9.01 9.71 7.53
C ASP A 221 7.68 10.29 7.01
N VAL A 222 6.70 10.47 7.90
CA VAL A 222 5.37 11.01 7.58
C VAL A 222 5.12 12.24 8.45
N THR A 223 5.07 13.40 7.83
CA THR A 223 4.84 14.68 8.50
C THR A 223 3.39 15.10 8.30
N MET A 224 2.62 15.14 9.39
CA MET A 224 1.21 15.50 9.39
C MET A 224 0.97 16.75 10.22
N ARG A 225 -0.08 17.52 9.89
CA ARG A 225 -0.47 18.67 10.70
C ARG A 225 -1.16 18.19 11.96
N VAL A 226 -0.73 18.70 13.11
CA VAL A 226 -1.40 18.44 14.39
C VAL A 226 -2.17 19.69 14.77
N THR A 227 -3.47 19.54 14.99
CA THR A 227 -4.31 20.62 15.49
C THR A 227 -4.36 20.55 17.02
N ASP A 228 -4.00 21.66 17.66
CA ASP A 228 -4.20 21.89 19.08
C ASP A 228 -5.67 22.28 19.31
N PRO A 229 -6.51 21.41 19.91
CA PRO A 229 -7.95 21.65 20.02
C PRO A 229 -8.29 22.91 20.83
N ASP A 230 -7.52 23.21 21.87
CA ASP A 230 -7.76 24.34 22.77
C ASP A 230 -7.46 25.66 22.07
N LYS A 231 -6.35 25.71 21.33
CA LYS A 231 -6.03 26.86 20.47
C LYS A 231 -7.05 27.02 19.36
N GLN A 232 -7.49 25.91 18.74
CA GLN A 232 -8.50 25.96 17.69
C GLN A 232 -9.82 26.53 18.22
N ALA A 233 -10.29 26.07 19.38
CA ALA A 233 -11.51 26.57 20.01
C ALA A 233 -11.39 28.06 20.35
N THR A 234 -10.24 28.47 20.89
CA THR A 234 -9.96 29.88 21.23
C THR A 234 -10.01 30.78 19.99
N VAL A 235 -9.37 30.36 18.88
CA VAL A 235 -9.40 31.11 17.61
C VAL A 235 -10.81 31.15 17.03
N PHE A 236 -11.55 30.03 17.09
CA PHE A 236 -12.90 29.94 16.56
C PHE A 236 -13.87 30.89 17.28
N GLU A 237 -13.87 30.90 18.61
CA GLU A 237 -14.72 31.82 19.39
C GLU A 237 -14.34 33.28 19.16
N ARG A 238 -13.04 33.58 19.04
CA ARG A 238 -12.57 34.93 18.70
C ARG A 238 -13.09 35.39 17.33
N LEU A 239 -13.06 34.53 16.31
CA LEU A 239 -13.56 34.84 14.97
C LEU A 239 -15.09 35.01 14.96
N ARG A 240 -15.82 34.15 15.68
CA ARG A 240 -17.28 34.28 15.84
C ARG A 240 -17.67 35.60 16.48
N ALA A 241 -16.95 36.02 17.53
CA ALA A 241 -17.19 37.30 18.20
C ALA A 241 -16.99 38.48 17.24
N LYS A 242 -15.91 38.47 16.44
CA LYS A 242 -15.65 39.50 15.42
C LYS A 242 -16.76 39.56 14.35
N LEU A 243 -17.14 38.42 13.79
CA LEU A 243 -18.22 38.33 12.79
C LEU A 243 -19.54 38.87 13.33
N ARG A 244 -19.89 38.54 14.58
CA ARG A 244 -21.10 39.09 15.23
C ARG A 244 -21.04 40.61 15.37
N ALA A 245 -19.88 41.17 15.74
CA ALA A 245 -19.71 42.61 15.86
C ALA A 245 -19.84 43.32 14.50
N GLU A 246 -19.25 42.75 13.44
CA GLU A 246 -19.33 43.29 12.08
C GLU A 246 -20.75 43.21 11.50
N MET A 247 -21.46 42.10 11.69
CA MET A 247 -22.85 41.94 11.24
C MET A 247 -23.82 42.83 12.03
N GLY A 248 -23.61 42.98 13.34
CA GLY A 248 -24.42 43.88 14.18
C GLY A 248 -24.25 45.35 13.83
N ALA A 249 -23.03 45.76 13.43
CA ALA A 249 -22.75 47.10 12.94
C ALA A 249 -23.39 47.37 11.56
N SER A 250 -23.46 46.37 10.69
CA SER A 250 -24.11 46.46 9.37
C SER A 250 -25.64 46.52 9.42
N SER A 251 -26.29 46.01 10.46
CA SER A 251 -27.75 46.06 10.61
C SER A 251 -28.26 47.36 11.27
N ALA A 252 -27.34 48.22 11.73
CA ALA A 252 -27.66 49.48 12.42
C ALA A 252 -27.41 50.73 11.56
N SER A 253 -27.03 50.55 10.29
CA SER A 253 -26.89 51.59 9.25
C SER A 253 -27.98 51.48 8.21
#